data_AF-A0A7Y3IDF7-F1
#
_entry.id   AF-A0A7Y3IDF7-F1
#
_cell.length_a   1.000
_cell.length_b   1.000
_cell.length_c   1.000
_cell.angle_alpha   90.00
_cell.angle_beta   90.00
_cell.angle_gamma   90.00
#
_symmetry.space_group_name_H-M   'P 1'
#
loop_
_entity.id
_entity.type
_entity.pdbx_description
1 polymer ?
#
loop_
_entity_poly.entity_id
_entity_poly.type
_entity_poly.pdbx_seq_one_letter_code
_entity_poly.pdbx_strand_id
1 'polypeptide(L)'
;MAYPRSTRRTRTATRGRRPGGFTLIELIMVVTVLGILSAIAIPRLRGATMRAHAAHVIADFSTVRLAGIQYHAETSGDLPDTAAPGVVPQDLEYLLPDGFEFSYETVTYRWRRWTVSLPDGQNYAAGLELTSPDPEILAEILKLYQGEFAFGSANLITLII
;
A
#
# COMPACT_ATOMS: atom_id res chain seq x y z
N MET A 1 -75.71 2.01 60.23
CA MET A 1 -75.42 2.33 58.82
C MET A 1 -74.23 3.30 58.84
N ALA A 2 -73.01 3.04 58.37
CA ALA A 2 -72.39 2.00 57.56
C ALA A 2 -70.88 1.92 57.93
N TYR A 3 -70.25 0.75 57.77
CA TYR A 3 -68.80 0.56 57.97
C TYR A 3 -68.00 1.08 56.75
N PRO A 4 -66.86 1.76 56.93
CA PRO A 4 -65.94 2.00 55.81
C PRO A 4 -65.09 0.73 55.55
N ARG A 5 -65.15 0.23 54.32
CA ARG A 5 -64.31 -0.88 53.83
C ARG A 5 -62.89 -0.37 53.56
N SER A 6 -61.89 -0.95 54.23
CA SER A 6 -60.48 -0.71 53.94
C SER A 6 -60.05 -1.54 52.73
N THR A 7 -59.88 -0.87 51.59
CA THR A 7 -59.39 -1.48 50.35
C THR A 7 -57.88 -1.72 50.48
N ARG A 8 -57.47 -2.95 50.83
CA ARG A 8 -56.06 -3.33 50.96
C ARG A 8 -55.43 -3.44 49.58
N ARG A 9 -54.64 -2.43 49.19
CA ARG A 9 -53.90 -2.40 47.92
C ARG A 9 -52.68 -3.31 48.04
N THR A 10 -52.76 -4.52 47.51
CA THR A 10 -51.61 -5.43 47.40
C THR A 10 -50.64 -4.86 46.36
N ARG A 11 -49.55 -4.22 46.80
CA ARG A 11 -48.44 -3.84 45.92
C ARG A 11 -47.64 -5.11 45.58
N THR A 12 -47.86 -5.65 44.39
CA THR A 12 -46.99 -6.67 43.81
C THR A 12 -45.63 -6.02 43.55
N ALA A 13 -44.62 -6.40 44.33
CA ALA A 13 -43.26 -5.91 44.16
C ALA A 13 -42.61 -6.58 42.94
N THR A 14 -42.48 -5.85 41.84
CA THR A 14 -41.63 -6.24 40.71
C THR A 14 -40.17 -6.20 41.17
N ARG A 15 -39.53 -7.38 41.31
CA ARG A 15 -38.08 -7.48 41.54
C ARG A 15 -37.35 -6.85 40.35
N GLY A 16 -36.85 -5.63 40.53
CA GLY A 16 -35.93 -5.02 39.58
C GLY A 16 -34.66 -5.86 39.49
N ARG A 17 -34.36 -6.42 38.31
CA ARG A 17 -33.06 -7.00 38.00
C ARG A 17 -32.02 -5.90 38.18
N ARG A 18 -31.08 -6.08 39.09
CA ARG A 18 -29.91 -5.20 39.19
C ARG A 18 -29.09 -5.37 37.89
N PRO A 19 -28.66 -4.30 37.23
CA PRO A 19 -27.69 -4.41 36.15
C PRO A 19 -26.45 -5.10 36.72
N GLY A 20 -26.02 -6.20 36.10
CA GLY A 20 -24.76 -6.85 36.45
C GLY A 20 -23.60 -5.96 36.05
N GLY A 21 -22.70 -5.64 36.98
CA GLY A 21 -21.43 -4.97 36.67
C GLY A 21 -20.41 -5.97 36.12
N PHE A 22 -19.51 -5.49 35.25
CA PHE A 22 -18.36 -6.25 34.78
C PHE A 22 -17.44 -6.63 35.94
N THR A 23 -16.85 -7.83 35.89
CA THR A 23 -15.89 -8.25 36.91
C THR A 23 -14.47 -7.82 36.54
N LEU A 24 -13.64 -7.52 37.55
CA LEU A 24 -12.23 -7.18 37.33
C LEU A 24 -11.48 -8.30 36.59
N ILE A 25 -11.78 -9.56 36.94
CA ILE A 25 -11.16 -10.74 36.33
C ILE A 25 -11.54 -10.89 34.86
N GLU A 26 -12.77 -10.53 34.48
CA GLU A 26 -13.25 -10.56 33.10
C GLU A 26 -12.52 -9.54 32.23
N LEU A 27 -12.28 -8.33 32.75
CA LEU A 27 -11.45 -7.36 32.04
C LEU A 27 -10.00 -7.83 31.93
N ILE A 28 -9.41 -8.36 33.01
CA ILE A 28 -8.02 -8.83 33.04
C ILE A 28 -7.81 -9.98 32.04
N MET A 29 -8.71 -10.95 32.00
CA MET A 29 -8.62 -12.08 31.07
C MET A 29 -8.73 -11.62 29.61
N VAL A 30 -9.63 -10.68 29.32
CA VAL A 30 -9.83 -10.15 27.97
C VAL A 30 -8.57 -9.42 27.48
N VAL A 31 -8.03 -8.47 28.26
CA VAL A 31 -6.84 -7.74 27.83
C VAL A 31 -5.61 -8.64 27.73
N THR A 32 -5.55 -9.69 28.56
CA THR A 32 -4.47 -10.69 28.51
C THR A 32 -4.53 -11.49 27.20
N VAL A 33 -5.70 -12.04 26.85
CA VAL A 33 -5.87 -12.79 25.60
C VAL A 33 -5.65 -11.88 24.39
N LEU A 34 -6.20 -10.67 24.39
CA LEU A 34 -5.97 -9.69 23.32
C LEU A 34 -4.49 -9.30 23.20
N GLY A 35 -3.77 -9.18 24.32
CA GLY A 35 -2.33 -8.92 24.33
C GLY A 35 -1.53 -10.03 23.64
N ILE A 36 -1.81 -11.29 23.97
CA ILE A 36 -1.15 -12.46 23.36
C ILE A 36 -1.44 -12.52 21.85
N LEU A 37 -2.71 -12.36 21.45
CA LEU A 37 -3.09 -12.37 20.03
C LEU A 37 -2.44 -11.22 19.26
N SER A 38 -2.42 -10.01 19.84
CA SER A 38 -1.85 -8.82 19.20
C SER A 38 -0.34 -8.94 18.98
N ALA A 39 0.39 -9.54 19.93
CA ALA A 39 1.83 -9.76 19.82
C ALA A 39 2.22 -10.59 18.58
N ILE A 40 1.37 -11.54 18.17
CA ILE A 40 1.58 -12.37 16.99
C ILE A 40 1.00 -11.71 15.73
N ALA A 41 -0.16 -11.07 15.84
CA ALA A 41 -0.88 -10.51 14.71
C ALA A 41 -0.20 -9.29 14.08
N ILE A 42 0.28 -8.34 14.89
CA ILE A 42 0.88 -7.07 14.41
C ILE A 42 2.09 -7.29 13.48
N PRO A 43 3.13 -8.06 13.86
CA PRO A 43 4.29 -8.24 12.98
C PRO A 43 3.92 -8.96 11.67
N ARG A 44 2.99 -9.92 11.73
CA ARG A 44 2.47 -10.60 10.53
C ARG A 44 1.74 -9.64 9.60
N LEU A 45 0.89 -8.77 10.15
CA LEU A 45 0.16 -7.77 9.39
C LEU A 45 1.10 -6.75 8.73
N ARG A 46 2.15 -6.31 9.43
CA ARG A 46 3.18 -5.43 8.84
C ARG A 46 3.87 -6.06 7.64
N GLY A 47 4.26 -7.34 7.72
CA GLY A 47 4.85 -8.04 6.58
C GLY A 47 3.86 -8.21 5.41
N ALA A 48 2.59 -8.48 5.69
CA ALA A 48 1.56 -8.62 4.66
C ALA A 48 1.26 -7.29 3.94
N THR A 49 1.17 -6.19 4.70
CA THR A 49 0.97 -4.84 4.15
C THR A 49 2.18 -4.40 3.32
N MET A 50 3.40 -4.62 3.80
CA MET A 50 4.63 -4.33 3.04
C MET A 50 4.64 -5.04 1.67
N ARG A 51 4.26 -6.33 1.63
CA ARG A 51 4.12 -7.08 0.38
C ARG A 51 3.04 -6.54 -0.54
N ALA A 52 1.90 -6.12 0.03
CA ALA A 52 0.82 -5.53 -0.75
C ALA A 52 1.26 -4.20 -1.40
N HIS A 53 1.96 -3.35 -0.66
CA HIS A 53 2.53 -2.11 -1.20
C HIS A 53 3.58 -2.39 -2.29
N ALA A 54 4.48 -3.36 -2.07
CA ALA A 54 5.45 -3.74 -3.08
C ALA A 54 4.79 -4.29 -4.36
N ALA A 55 3.74 -5.10 -4.22
CA ALA A 55 2.97 -5.61 -5.34
C ALA A 55 2.25 -4.50 -6.13
N HIS A 56 1.73 -3.49 -5.44
CA HIS A 56 1.15 -2.29 -6.07
C HIS A 56 2.18 -1.57 -6.94
N VAL A 57 3.35 -1.30 -6.38
CA VAL A 57 4.44 -0.62 -7.10
C VAL A 57 4.91 -1.41 -8.34
N ILE A 58 4.89 -2.75 -8.28
CA ILE A 58 5.19 -3.61 -9.45
C ILE A 58 4.07 -3.52 -10.52
N ALA A 59 2.82 -3.38 -10.10
CA ALA A 59 1.70 -3.16 -11.02
C ALA A 59 1.79 -1.78 -11.70
N ASP A 60 2.16 -0.74 -10.94
CA ASP A 60 2.43 0.60 -11.46
C ASP A 60 3.60 0.58 -12.45
N PHE A 61 4.70 -0.08 -12.10
CA PHE A 61 5.83 -0.30 -13.00
C PHE A 61 5.39 -0.97 -14.30
N SER A 62 4.56 -2.02 -14.22
CA SER A 62 4.06 -2.73 -15.42
C SER A 62 3.22 -1.83 -16.32
N THR A 63 2.42 -0.94 -15.71
CA THR A 63 1.59 0.05 -16.41
C THR A 63 2.48 1.08 -17.12
N VAL A 64 3.45 1.66 -16.41
CA VAL A 64 4.41 2.63 -16.98
C VAL A 64 5.29 1.99 -18.06
N ARG A 65 5.72 0.74 -17.85
CA ARG A 65 6.47 -0.05 -18.84
C ARG A 65 5.68 -0.23 -20.12
N LEU A 66 4.41 -0.60 -20.03
CA LEU A 66 3.55 -0.75 -21.21
C LEU A 66 3.38 0.58 -21.95
N ALA A 67 3.14 1.68 -21.22
CA ALA A 67 3.05 3.02 -21.81
C ALA A 67 4.35 3.42 -22.54
N GLY A 68 5.51 3.15 -21.93
CA GLY A 68 6.82 3.41 -22.56
C GLY A 68 7.06 2.59 -23.83
N ILE A 69 6.70 1.30 -23.82
CA ILE A 69 6.82 0.43 -25.01
C ILE A 69 5.88 0.90 -26.12
N GLN A 70 4.65 1.29 -25.77
CA GLN A 70 3.69 1.80 -26.73
C GLN A 70 4.16 3.13 -27.35
N TYR A 71 4.62 4.07 -26.53
CA TYR A 71 5.20 5.33 -27.02
C TYR A 71 6.36 5.08 -28.01
N HIS A 72 7.25 4.15 -27.67
CA HIS A 72 8.37 3.76 -28.54
C HIS A 72 7.91 3.21 -29.89
N ALA A 73 6.82 2.42 -29.90
CA ALA A 73 6.24 1.91 -31.14
C ALA A 73 5.59 3.03 -31.99
N GLU A 74 4.98 4.03 -31.36
CA GLU A 74 4.32 5.16 -32.04
C GLU A 74 5.32 6.20 -32.58
N THR A 75 6.46 6.37 -31.90
CA THR A 75 7.46 7.42 -32.20
C THR A 75 8.66 6.91 -33.00
N SER A 76 8.46 5.86 -33.81
CA SER A 76 9.52 5.29 -34.67
C SER A 76 10.82 4.90 -33.92
N GLY A 77 10.69 4.44 -32.68
CA GLY A 77 11.82 3.98 -31.86
C GLY A 77 12.42 5.01 -30.90
N ASP A 78 11.79 6.16 -30.72
CA ASP A 78 12.20 7.12 -29.69
C ASP A 78 11.67 6.77 -28.30
N LEU A 79 12.26 7.35 -27.25
CA LEU A 79 11.84 7.18 -25.86
C LEU A 79 11.59 8.54 -25.22
N PRO A 80 10.62 8.66 -24.28
CA PRO A 80 10.39 9.89 -23.54
C PRO A 80 11.66 10.38 -22.85
N ASP A 81 11.80 11.70 -22.77
CA ASP A 81 12.89 12.31 -22.03
C ASP A 81 12.84 11.99 -20.54
N THR A 82 14.02 12.01 -19.90
CA THR A 82 14.10 11.80 -18.45
C THR A 82 13.23 12.83 -17.72
N ALA A 83 12.27 12.37 -16.93
CA ALA A 83 11.44 13.24 -16.11
C ALA A 83 12.11 13.57 -14.77
N ALA A 84 11.58 14.59 -14.10
CA ALA A 84 11.89 14.86 -12.70
C ALA A 84 11.26 13.78 -11.80
N PRO A 85 11.82 13.52 -10.60
CA PRO A 85 11.19 12.62 -9.63
C PRO A 85 9.76 13.04 -9.29
N GLY A 86 8.84 12.08 -9.26
CA GLY A 86 7.43 12.30 -8.94
C GLY A 86 6.61 12.94 -10.06
N VAL A 87 7.19 13.18 -11.22
CA VAL A 87 6.52 13.83 -12.35
C VAL A 87 6.26 12.80 -13.44
N VAL A 88 5.00 12.73 -13.87
CA VAL A 88 4.59 11.97 -15.06
C VAL A 88 5.23 12.63 -16.29
N PRO A 89 5.97 11.91 -17.14
CA PRO A 89 6.45 12.44 -18.41
C PRO A 89 5.26 12.85 -19.28
N GLN A 90 5.30 14.07 -19.84
CA GLN A 90 4.22 14.58 -20.69
C GLN A 90 3.91 13.63 -21.87
N ASP A 91 4.95 13.00 -22.41
CA ASP A 91 4.88 12.03 -23.51
C ASP A 91 4.14 10.73 -23.14
N LEU A 92 3.99 10.42 -21.85
CA LEU A 92 3.30 9.23 -21.37
C LEU A 92 1.92 9.52 -20.78
N GLU A 93 1.56 10.78 -20.56
CA GLU A 93 0.33 11.16 -19.85
C GLU A 93 -0.94 10.61 -20.51
N TYR A 94 -1.01 10.63 -21.84
CA TYR A 94 -2.17 10.12 -22.60
C TYR A 94 -2.25 8.58 -22.68
N LEU A 95 -1.18 7.88 -22.29
CA LEU A 95 -1.08 6.41 -22.29
C LEU A 95 -1.31 5.81 -20.91
N LEU A 96 -1.28 6.64 -19.86
CA LEU A 96 -1.47 6.22 -18.50
C LEU A 96 -2.95 6.33 -18.10
N PRO A 97 -3.40 5.54 -17.11
CA PRO A 97 -4.74 5.69 -16.56
C PRO A 97 -4.98 7.10 -15.99
N ASP A 98 -6.23 7.55 -16.05
CA ASP A 98 -6.62 8.83 -15.46
C ASP A 98 -6.26 8.89 -13.97
N GLY A 99 -5.58 9.97 -13.56
CA GLY A 99 -5.16 10.17 -12.18
C GLY A 99 -3.96 9.33 -11.74
N PHE A 100 -3.21 8.73 -12.68
CA PHE A 100 -1.99 8.01 -12.35
C PHE A 100 -0.92 8.96 -11.81
N GLU A 101 -0.43 8.69 -10.59
CA GLU A 101 0.61 9.47 -9.93
C GLU A 101 1.95 8.74 -9.98
N PHE A 102 3.05 9.49 -10.15
CA PHE A 102 4.42 8.95 -10.11
C PHE A 102 4.93 8.84 -8.67
N SER A 103 4.05 8.49 -7.74
CA SER A 103 4.34 8.29 -6.34
C SER A 103 3.31 7.37 -5.72
N TYR A 104 3.76 6.52 -4.80
CA TYR A 104 2.89 5.67 -4.00
C TYR A 104 3.49 5.50 -2.62
N GLU A 105 2.75 5.92 -1.58
CA GLU A 105 3.20 5.92 -0.19
C GLU A 105 4.55 6.65 -0.03
N THR A 106 5.62 5.93 0.30
CA THR A 106 6.97 6.47 0.47
C THR A 106 7.82 6.36 -0.80
N VAL A 107 7.32 5.68 -1.84
CA VAL A 107 8.06 5.42 -3.07
C VAL A 107 7.74 6.49 -4.10
N THR A 108 8.78 7.17 -4.58
CA THR A 108 8.70 8.14 -5.68
C THR A 108 9.26 7.50 -6.95
N TYR A 109 8.53 7.63 -8.06
CA TYR A 109 8.94 7.11 -9.36
C TYR A 109 9.58 8.20 -10.20
N ARG A 110 10.46 7.78 -11.11
CA ARG A 110 11.08 8.67 -12.08
C ARG A 110 11.38 7.90 -13.35
N TRP A 111 10.85 8.39 -14.47
CA TRP A 111 11.27 7.89 -15.78
C TRP A 111 12.70 8.31 -16.07
N ARG A 112 13.56 7.33 -16.41
CA ARG A 112 14.96 7.56 -16.77
C ARG A 112 15.23 7.02 -18.15
N ARG A 113 15.80 7.87 -19.00
CA ARG A 113 16.37 7.53 -20.31
C ARG A 113 17.89 7.65 -20.22
N TRP A 114 18.61 6.67 -20.75
CA TRP A 114 20.06 6.71 -20.89
C TRP A 114 20.49 6.27 -22.28
N THR A 115 21.67 6.73 -22.68
CA THR A 115 22.33 6.35 -23.92
C THR A 115 23.27 5.17 -23.65
N VAL A 116 23.13 4.11 -24.43
CA VAL A 116 24.03 2.96 -24.46
C VAL A 116 24.81 3.00 -25.77
N SER A 117 26.13 3.15 -25.67
CA SER A 117 27.01 3.11 -26.83
C SER A 117 27.31 1.66 -27.20
N LEU A 118 26.83 1.23 -28.37
CA LEU A 118 27.08 -0.09 -28.95
C LEU A 118 27.94 0.07 -30.22
N PRO A 119 28.61 -1.00 -30.70
CA PRO A 119 29.42 -0.95 -31.91
C PRO A 119 28.65 -0.51 -33.18
N ASP A 120 27.34 -0.72 -33.20
CA ASP A 120 26.42 -0.35 -34.29
C ASP A 120 25.83 1.06 -34.15
N GLY A 121 26.18 1.78 -33.08
CA GLY A 121 25.70 3.15 -32.82
C GLY A 121 25.23 3.39 -31.39
N GLN A 122 24.71 4.60 -31.15
CA GLN A 122 24.07 4.94 -29.87
C GLN A 122 22.64 4.44 -29.86
N ASN A 123 22.29 3.64 -28.86
CA ASN A 123 20.93 3.20 -28.60
C ASN A 123 20.43 3.84 -27.32
N TYR A 124 19.12 4.05 -27.22
CA TYR A 124 18.51 4.50 -25.97
C TYR A 124 17.96 3.30 -25.21
N ALA A 125 18.07 3.36 -23.89
CA ALA A 125 17.38 2.45 -23.01
C ALA A 125 16.70 3.24 -21.89
N ALA A 126 15.63 2.67 -21.36
CA ALA A 126 14.81 3.31 -20.36
C ALA A 126 14.55 2.40 -19.17
N GLY A 127 14.21 3.02 -18.06
CA GLY A 127 13.85 2.35 -16.84
C GLY A 127 13.10 3.27 -15.91
N LEU A 128 12.45 2.65 -14.92
CA LEU A 128 11.79 3.36 -13.84
C LEU A 128 12.72 3.34 -12.64
N GLU A 129 13.13 4.53 -12.20
CA GLU A 129 13.89 4.73 -10.97
C GLU A 129 12.89 4.91 -9.81
N LEU A 130 13.05 4.13 -8.76
CA LEU A 130 12.22 4.14 -7.56
C LEU A 130 13.08 4.58 -6.39
N THR A 131 12.68 5.66 -5.74
CA THR A 131 13.36 6.20 -4.55
C THR A 131 12.44 6.09 -3.35
N SER A 132 12.97 5.63 -2.22
CA SER A 132 12.22 5.55 -0.96
C SER A 132 13.14 5.81 0.23
N PRO A 133 12.68 6.52 1.27
CA PRO A 133 13.40 6.63 2.54
C PRO A 133 13.42 5.30 3.32
N ASP A 134 12.49 4.40 3.03
CA ASP A 134 12.44 3.05 3.60
C ASP A 134 13.13 2.06 2.64
N PRO A 135 14.28 1.46 3.01
CA PRO A 135 14.96 0.48 2.19
C PRO A 135 14.26 -0.89 2.17
N GLU A 136 13.43 -1.20 3.17
CA GLU A 136 12.75 -2.50 3.26
C GLU A 136 11.72 -2.67 2.13
N ILE A 137 10.98 -1.60 1.80
CA ILE A 137 10.02 -1.63 0.69
C ILE A 137 10.72 -1.85 -0.65
N LEU A 138 11.86 -1.21 -0.90
CA LEU A 138 12.62 -1.40 -2.16
C LEU A 138 13.18 -2.83 -2.26
N ALA A 139 13.67 -3.38 -1.15
CA ALA A 139 14.10 -4.77 -1.10
C ALA A 139 12.95 -5.76 -1.36
N GLU A 140 11.75 -5.49 -0.85
CA GLU A 140 10.58 -6.33 -1.13
C GLU A 140 10.10 -6.20 -2.58
N ILE A 141 10.14 -4.99 -3.16
CA ILE A 141 9.87 -4.76 -4.59
C ILE A 141 10.82 -5.60 -5.45
N LEU A 142 12.13 -5.59 -5.15
CA LEU A 142 13.10 -6.39 -5.89
C LEU A 142 12.84 -7.90 -5.81
N LYS A 143 12.29 -8.40 -4.69
CA LYS A 143 11.91 -9.82 -4.58
C LYS A 143 10.72 -10.20 -5.45
N LEU A 144 9.80 -9.26 -5.66
CA LEU A 144 8.60 -9.46 -6.48
C LEU A 144 8.83 -9.15 -7.96
N TYR A 145 9.88 -8.38 -8.26
CA TYR A 145 10.24 -8.02 -9.62
C TYR A 145 10.65 -9.25 -10.44
N GLN A 146 10.01 -9.43 -11.59
CA GLN A 146 10.25 -10.55 -12.51
C GLN A 146 10.97 -10.14 -13.80
N GLY A 147 11.41 -8.88 -13.92
CA GLY A 147 12.15 -8.43 -15.09
C GLY A 147 13.62 -8.87 -15.07
N GLU A 148 14.30 -8.72 -16.21
CA GLU A 148 15.65 -9.27 -16.39
C GLU A 148 16.72 -8.52 -15.58
N PHE A 149 16.59 -7.20 -15.48
CA PHE A 149 17.59 -6.35 -14.86
C PHE A 149 16.98 -5.34 -13.91
N ALA A 150 17.57 -5.26 -12.73
CA ALA A 150 17.37 -4.20 -11.75
C ALA A 150 18.71 -3.90 -11.07
N PHE A 151 18.98 -2.63 -10.78
CA PHE A 151 20.22 -2.21 -10.12
C PHE A 151 19.96 -1.01 -9.22
N GLY A 152 20.87 -0.74 -8.28
CA GLY A 152 20.76 0.43 -7.41
C GLY A 152 21.43 0.26 -6.07
N SER A 153 20.89 0.97 -5.09
CA SER A 153 21.32 1.06 -3.70
C SER A 153 20.13 0.79 -2.77
N ALA A 154 20.35 0.90 -1.46
CA ALA A 154 19.32 0.64 -0.45
C ALA A 154 18.07 1.53 -0.61
N ASN A 155 18.24 2.80 -1.02
CA ASN A 155 17.17 3.81 -1.04
C ASN A 155 16.77 4.24 -2.47
N LEU A 156 17.41 3.65 -3.48
CA LEU A 156 17.14 3.94 -4.87
C LEU A 156 17.42 2.70 -5.70
N ILE A 157 16.42 2.22 -6.43
CA ILE A 157 16.57 1.11 -7.39
C ILE A 157 16.07 1.57 -8.76
N THR A 158 16.61 1.00 -9.83
CA THR A 158 16.17 1.20 -11.20
C THR A 158 15.74 -0.14 -11.77
N LEU A 159 14.52 -0.19 -12.31
CA LEU A 159 13.95 -1.34 -13.01
C LEU A 159 14.01 -1.08 -14.52
N ILE A 160 14.62 -1.98 -15.27
CA ILE A 160 14.79 -1.85 -16.72
C ILE A 160 13.50 -2.22 -17.46
N ILE A 161 13.17 -1.45 -18.52
CA ILE A 161 11.95 -1.58 -19.32
C ILE A 161 12.22 -2.30 -20.63
#